data_AF-A0A1B3PQC6-F1
#
_entry.id   AF-A0A1B3PQC6-F1
#
_cell.length_a   1.000
_cell.length_b   1.000
_cell.length_c   1.000
_cell.angle_alpha   90.00
_cell.angle_beta   90.00
_cell.angle_gamma   90.00
#
_symmetry.space_group_name_H-M   'P 1'
#
loop_
_entity.id
_entity.type
_entity.pdbx_description
1 polymer ?
#
loop_
_entity_poly.entity_id
_entity_poly.type
_entity_poly.pdbx_seq_one_letter_code
_entity_poly.pdbx_strand_id
1 'polypeptide(L)'
;MTTEKNDTVELQIEPLYLKREKAAAYLSISESAFCAAVSSGQLPKPRKILGGRVGWLVKELRDWGLNRPVSDAAPPPNSGYGRSGKPA
;
A
#
# COMPACT_ATOMS: atom_id res chain seq x y z
N MET A 1 0.05 -48.52 17.33
CA MET A 1 0.80 -47.33 17.78
C MET A 1 0.46 -46.24 16.78
N THR A 2 -0.64 -45.53 17.03
CA THR A 2 -1.26 -44.61 16.07
C THR A 2 -0.63 -43.24 16.26
N THR A 3 0.11 -42.77 15.26
CA THR A 3 0.76 -41.46 15.27
C THR A 3 -0.32 -40.39 15.11
N GLU A 4 -0.63 -39.66 16.16
CA GLU A 4 -1.49 -38.47 16.07
C GLU A 4 -0.76 -37.40 15.26
N LYS A 5 -1.30 -37.08 14.10
CA LYS A 5 -0.85 -35.99 13.25
C LYS A 5 -1.31 -34.69 13.91
N ASN A 6 -0.40 -33.97 14.56
CA ASN A 6 -0.67 -32.63 15.06
C ASN A 6 -1.04 -31.71 13.87
N ASP A 7 -2.32 -31.38 13.77
CA ASP A 7 -2.84 -30.38 12.83
C ASP A 7 -2.41 -28.98 13.30
N THR A 8 -1.21 -28.58 12.91
CA THR A 8 -0.74 -27.20 13.08
C THR A 8 -1.51 -26.30 12.12
N VAL A 9 -2.42 -25.49 12.65
CA VAL A 9 -3.13 -24.46 11.89
C VAL A 9 -2.23 -23.23 11.73
N GLU A 10 -1.86 -22.92 10.48
CA GLU A 10 -1.08 -21.73 10.17
C GLU A 10 -2.01 -20.50 10.06
N LEU A 11 -1.88 -19.56 11.00
CA LEU A 11 -2.72 -18.36 11.06
C LEU A 11 -1.99 -17.17 10.43
N GLN A 12 -2.56 -16.61 9.36
CA GLN A 12 -2.11 -15.36 8.75
C GLN A 12 -2.89 -14.18 9.36
N ILE A 13 -2.21 -13.36 10.17
CA ILE A 13 -2.83 -12.23 10.87
C ILE A 13 -2.39 -10.92 10.21
N GLU A 14 -3.35 -10.08 9.85
CA GLU A 14 -3.06 -8.74 9.31
C GLU A 14 -2.41 -7.87 10.40
N PRO A 15 -1.26 -7.23 10.11
CA PRO A 15 -0.62 -6.36 11.10
C PRO A 15 -1.49 -5.15 11.42
N LEU A 16 -1.53 -4.73 12.68
CA LEU A 16 -2.30 -3.55 13.08
C LEU A 16 -1.63 -2.23 12.65
N TYR A 17 -0.29 -2.18 12.73
CA TYR A 17 0.50 -1.01 12.36
C TYR A 17 1.62 -1.38 11.39
N LEU A 18 1.88 -0.47 10.45
CA LEU A 18 3.05 -0.54 9.57
C LEU A 18 4.00 0.61 9.86
N LYS A 19 5.30 0.31 9.78
CA LYS A 19 6.34 1.34 9.73
C LYS A 19 6.37 2.00 8.36
N ARG A 20 7.00 3.17 8.27
CA ARG A 20 7.06 4.03 7.09
C ARG A 20 7.33 3.29 5.77
N GLU A 21 8.42 2.52 5.72
CA GLU A 21 8.80 1.75 4.53
C GLU A 21 7.72 0.74 4.10
N LYS A 22 7.16 -0.01 5.05
CA LYS A 22 6.10 -0.99 4.77
C LYS A 22 4.76 -0.33 4.45
N ALA A 23 4.46 0.82 5.02
CA ALA A 23 3.26 1.60 4.69
C ALA A 23 3.34 2.17 3.26
N ALA A 24 4.51 2.66 2.85
CA ALA A 24 4.75 3.10 1.47
C ALA A 24 4.62 1.94 0.48
N ALA A 25 5.23 0.79 0.80
CA ALA A 25 5.11 -0.43 0.00
C ALA A 25 3.65 -0.93 -0.09
N TYR A 26 2.90 -0.89 1.03
CA TYR A 26 1.49 -1.29 1.06
C TYR A 26 0.62 -0.46 0.10
N LEU A 27 0.91 0.85 -0.02
CA LEU A 27 0.25 1.75 -0.97
C LEU A 27 0.91 1.76 -2.36
N SER A 28 1.92 0.91 -2.61
CA SER A 28 2.64 0.82 -3.88
C SER A 28 3.25 2.15 -4.36
N ILE A 29 3.74 2.98 -3.43
CA ILE A 29 4.44 4.23 -3.73
C ILE A 29 5.83 4.25 -3.10
N SER A 30 6.69 5.17 -3.56
CA SER A 30 8.01 5.36 -2.96
C SER A 30 7.91 5.94 -1.53
N GLU A 31 8.90 5.65 -0.70
CA GLU A 31 8.95 6.18 0.67
C GLU A 31 9.01 7.71 0.68
N SER A 32 9.69 8.33 -0.30
CA SER A 32 9.76 9.78 -0.45
C SER A 32 8.40 10.39 -0.79
N ALA A 33 7.66 9.79 -1.74
CA ALA A 33 6.31 10.22 -2.10
C ALA A 33 5.35 10.06 -0.92
N PHE A 34 5.47 8.94 -0.18
CA PHE A 34 4.70 8.71 1.04
C PHE A 34 4.96 9.79 2.10
N CYS A 35 6.23 10.12 2.36
CA CYS A 35 6.57 11.19 3.32
C CYS A 35 6.01 12.54 2.89
N ALA A 36 6.13 12.88 1.60
CA ALA A 36 5.61 14.13 1.05
C ALA A 36 4.08 14.19 1.19
N ALA A 37 3.36 13.10 0.89
CA ALA A 37 1.91 13.02 1.01
C ALA A 37 1.41 13.06 2.46
N VAL A 38 2.15 12.47 3.41
CA VAL A 38 1.85 12.61 4.84
C VAL A 38 2.06 14.06 5.29
N SER A 39 3.16 14.68 4.85
CA SER A 39 3.49 16.07 5.20
C SER A 39 2.48 17.07 4.61
N SER A 40 1.96 16.81 3.40
CA SER A 40 0.94 17.65 2.76
C SER A 40 -0.48 17.38 3.29
N GLY A 41 -0.66 16.40 4.18
CA GLY A 41 -1.96 16.03 4.74
C GLY A 41 -2.84 15.21 3.81
N GLN A 42 -2.31 14.72 2.68
CA GLN A 42 -3.03 13.82 1.79
C GLN A 42 -3.17 12.40 2.36
N LEU A 43 -2.20 11.97 3.17
CA LEU A 43 -2.21 10.68 3.88
C LEU A 43 -2.45 10.86 5.38
N PRO A 44 -2.96 9.83 6.08
CA PRO A 44 -3.12 9.87 7.52
C PRO A 44 -1.78 10.13 8.23
N LYS A 45 -1.84 10.90 9.31
CA LYS A 45 -0.66 11.19 10.15
C LYS A 45 -0.23 9.95 10.93
N PRO A 46 1.09 9.75 11.15
CA PRO A 46 1.57 8.65 11.95
C PRO A 46 1.06 8.72 13.38
N ARG A 47 0.76 7.56 13.96
CA ARG A 47 0.38 7.41 15.37
C ARG A 47 1.60 7.01 16.20
N LYS A 48 1.66 7.52 17.43
CA LYS A 48 2.71 7.15 18.38
C LYS A 48 2.41 5.75 18.91
N ILE A 49 3.34 4.81 18.69
CA ILE A 49 3.21 3.43 19.16
C ILE A 49 3.88 3.29 20.53
N LEU A 50 5.16 3.65 20.61
CA LEU A 50 5.93 3.57 21.85
C LEU A 50 7.17 4.45 21.78
N GLY A 51 7.38 5.29 22.80
CA GLY A 51 8.54 6.19 22.85
C GLY A 51 8.63 7.06 21.59
N GLY A 52 9.76 7.00 20.88
CA GLY A 52 9.98 7.67 19.60
C GLY A 52 9.51 6.89 18.37
N ARG A 53 8.93 5.69 18.54
CA ARG A 53 8.43 4.89 17.41
C ARG A 53 7.03 5.33 17.03
N VAL A 54 6.88 5.57 15.74
CA VAL A 54 5.61 5.90 15.12
C VAL A 54 5.27 4.87 14.04
N GLY A 55 3.99 4.73 13.74
CA GLY A 55 3.51 3.89 12.65
C GLY A 55 2.11 4.27 12.21
N TRP A 56 1.69 3.68 11.10
CA TRP A 56 0.41 3.95 10.46
C TRP A 56 -0.51 2.76 10.67
N LEU A 57 -1.76 3.05 11.01
CA LEU A 57 -2.76 2.03 11.23
C LEU A 57 -3.20 1.46 9.89
N VAL A 58 -3.14 0.14 9.73
CA VAL A 58 -3.38 -0.50 8.43
C VAL A 58 -4.78 -0.22 7.91
N LYS A 59 -5.78 -0.21 8.80
CA LYS A 59 -7.14 0.14 8.45
C LYS A 59 -7.25 1.57 7.87
N GLU A 60 -6.54 2.57 8.39
CA GLU A 60 -6.59 3.93 7.83
C GLU A 60 -5.95 4.00 6.44
N LEU A 61 -4.84 3.28 6.24
CA LEU A 61 -4.19 3.20 4.92
C LEU A 61 -5.10 2.49 3.90
N ARG A 62 -5.77 1.42 4.33
CA ARG A 62 -6.72 0.67 3.53
C ARG A 62 -7.94 1.51 3.17
N ASP A 63 -8.56 2.15 4.16
CA ASP A 63 -9.72 3.03 3.97
C ASP A 63 -9.36 4.20 3.04
N TRP A 64 -8.16 4.78 3.19
CA TRP A 64 -7.68 5.81 2.28
C TRP A 64 -7.56 5.30 0.83
N GLY A 65 -6.97 4.12 0.63
CA GLY A 65 -6.81 3.52 -0.70
C GLY A 65 -8.14 3.17 -1.36
N LEU A 66 -9.09 2.64 -0.59
CA LEU A 66 -10.43 2.29 -1.07
C LEU A 66 -11.26 3.51 -1.48
N ASN A 67 -11.01 4.67 -0.84
CA ASN A 67 -11.70 5.92 -1.16
C ASN A 67 -11.05 6.71 -2.30
N ARG A 68 -9.98 6.19 -2.94
CA ARG A 68 -9.37 6.88 -4.07
C ARG A 68 -10.31 6.85 -5.28
N PRO A 69 -10.42 7.96 -6.03
CA PRO A 69 -11.16 7.97 -7.27
C PRO A 69 -10.53 7.00 -8.28
N VAL A 70 -11.37 6.43 -9.14
CA VAL A 70 -10.91 5.67 -10.29
C VAL A 70 -10.01 6.56 -11.14
N SER A 71 -8.90 6.01 -11.63
CA SER A 71 -7.96 6.76 -12.47
C SER A 71 -8.59 7.10 -13.82
N ASP A 72 -8.64 8.39 -14.15
CA ASP A 72 -9.01 8.89 -15.48
C ASP A 72 -7.85 8.82 -16.48
N ALA A 73 -6.67 8.33 -16.05
CA ALA A 73 -5.51 8.16 -16.92
C ALA A 73 -5.74 6.98 -17.87
N ALA A 74 -6.54 7.21 -18.91
CA ALA A 74 -6.58 6.33 -20.05
C ALA A 74 -5.17 6.26 -20.66
N PRO A 75 -4.72 5.09 -21.11
CA PRO A 75 -3.58 5.01 -22.01
C PRO A 75 -3.81 6.02 -23.15
N PRO A 76 -2.80 6.81 -23.55
CA PRO A 76 -2.95 7.72 -24.68
C PRO A 76 -3.56 6.98 -25.88
N PRO A 77 -4.35 7.64 -26.75
CA PRO A 77 -4.99 6.96 -27.90
C PRO A 77 -4.02 6.17 -28.78
N ASN A 78 -2.74 6.53 -28.75
CA ASN A 78 -1.66 5.87 -29.49
C ASN A 78 -0.82 4.90 -28.64
N SER A 79 -1.28 4.46 -27.47
CA SER A 79 -0.52 3.59 -26.55
C SER A 79 -0.22 2.20 -27.11
N GLY A 80 -0.91 1.80 -28.17
CA GLY A 80 -0.62 0.58 -28.94
C GLY A 80 0.44 0.76 -30.02
N TYR A 81 0.82 2.00 -30.34
CA TYR A 81 1.88 2.29 -31.30
C TYR A 81 3.18 2.55 -30.51
N GLY A 82 4.21 1.76 -30.81
CA GLY A 82 5.56 2.07 -30.36
C GLY A 82 6.07 3.40 -30.94
N ARG A 83 7.38 3.68 -30.82
CA ARG A 83 8.00 4.89 -31.42
C ARG A 83 7.67 5.11 -32.91
N SER A 84 7.21 4.08 -33.61
CA SER A 84 6.81 4.09 -35.02
C SER A 84 5.53 4.85 -35.34
N GLY A 85 4.69 5.21 -34.36
CA GLY A 85 3.46 5.97 -34.60
C GLY A 85 2.37 5.20 -35.39
N LYS A 86 1.21 5.85 -35.57
CA LYS A 86 0.05 5.28 -36.28
C LYS A 86 0.39 5.11 -37.78
N PRO A 87 0.16 3.93 -38.42
CA PRO A 87 0.27 3.82 -39.87
C PRO A 87 -0.78 4.74 -40.52
N ALA A 88 -0.34 5.46 -41.55
CA ALA A 88 -1.15 6.43 -42.30
C ALA A 88 -2.35 5.79 -42.99
#